data_AF-A0A9L0RPA5-F1
#
_entry.id   AF-A0A9L0RPA5-F1
#
_cell.length_a   1.000
_cell.length_b   1.000
_cell.length_c   1.000
_cell.angle_alpha   90.00
_cell.angle_beta   90.00
_cell.angle_gamma   90.00
#
_symmetry.space_group_name_H-M   'P 1'
#
loop_
_entity.id
_entity.type
_entity.pdbx_description
1 polymer ?
#
loop_
_entity_poly.entity_id
_entity_poly.type
_entity_poly.pdbx_seq_one_letter_code
_entity_poly.pdbx_strand_id
1 'polypeptide(L)'
;MLQQVNGHSSVSDAQGGESFREDLQEFLSGEAPLHQLDDLTKVNPVTLETVLRCLQARYMADTFYTNAGCTLVALNPFKPVPQLYSPELMREYHAAPQPQKLKPHIFTVGEQTYRNVKSLIEPVNQSIIVSGESGAGKTWTSRCLMKFYAVVAASPTSWDSHKIAERIEQRILNSNPVMEAFVPDCLGLLIPVHCKEVLLTLLNRTC
;
A
#
# COMPACT_ATOMS: atom_id res chain seq x y z
N MET A 1 -45.53 32.51 46.76
CA MET A 1 -45.31 32.38 45.31
C MET A 1 -43.97 31.68 45.12
N LEU A 2 -43.99 30.35 45.13
CA LEU A 2 -42.82 29.50 44.85
C LEU A 2 -43.12 28.84 43.51
N GLN A 3 -42.32 29.11 42.49
CA GLN A 3 -42.40 28.38 41.24
C GLN A 3 -41.08 27.66 40.99
N GLN A 4 -41.22 26.34 40.89
CA GLN A 4 -40.17 25.35 40.69
C GLN A 4 -39.48 25.54 39.33
N VAL A 5 -38.16 25.39 39.30
CA VAL A 5 -37.40 25.12 38.08
C VAL A 5 -37.14 23.62 38.07
N ASN A 6 -37.83 22.89 37.19
CA ASN A 6 -37.56 21.48 36.92
C ASN A 6 -37.28 21.34 35.42
N GLY A 7 -36.21 20.59 35.11
CA GLY A 7 -35.66 20.48 33.76
C GLY A 7 -36.42 19.56 32.81
N HIS A 8 -36.03 19.63 31.54
CA HIS A 8 -36.23 18.70 30.41
C HIS A 8 -35.74 19.49 29.16
N SER A 9 -34.96 19.01 28.20
CA SER A 9 -34.64 17.66 27.74
C SER A 9 -33.35 17.68 26.91
N SER A 10 -32.61 16.58 26.99
CA SER A 10 -31.68 16.08 25.97
C SER A 10 -32.40 15.73 24.66
N VAL A 11 -31.59 15.44 23.63
CA VAL A 11 -31.88 14.69 22.38
C VAL A 11 -31.88 15.55 21.11
N SER A 12 -30.75 15.50 20.40
CA SER A 12 -30.68 15.63 18.94
C SER A 12 -29.32 15.09 18.44
N ASP A 13 -29.13 13.77 18.45
CA ASP A 13 -28.01 13.07 17.78
C ASP A 13 -28.42 11.72 17.16
N ALA A 14 -29.73 11.41 17.10
CA ALA A 14 -30.20 10.07 16.69
C ALA A 14 -30.41 9.91 15.17
N GLN A 15 -30.66 11.00 14.42
CA GLN A 15 -31.03 10.91 13.00
C GLN A 15 -29.85 10.69 12.04
N GLY A 16 -28.66 11.18 12.38
CA GLY A 16 -27.45 10.96 11.56
C GLY A 16 -26.87 9.55 11.68
N GLY A 17 -27.11 8.86 12.80
CA GLY A 17 -26.59 7.51 13.07
C GLY A 17 -27.36 6.40 12.36
N GLU A 18 -28.68 6.53 12.20
CA GLU A 18 -29.52 5.50 11.57
C GLU A 18 -29.27 5.44 10.05
N SER A 19 -29.26 6.59 9.35
CA SER A 19 -28.97 6.65 7.91
C SER A 19 -27.59 6.09 7.54
N PHE A 20 -26.57 6.35 8.37
CA PHE A 20 -25.22 5.83 8.14
C PHE A 20 -25.12 4.31 8.32
N ARG A 21 -25.93 3.73 9.23
CA ARG A 21 -25.98 2.28 9.44
C ARG A 21 -26.69 1.57 8.28
N GLU A 22 -27.73 2.18 7.73
CA GLU A 22 -28.43 1.68 6.54
C GLU A 22 -27.49 1.66 5.33
N ASP A 23 -26.79 2.77 5.04
CA ASP A 23 -25.82 2.86 3.94
C ASP A 23 -24.69 1.82 4.06
N LEU A 24 -24.21 1.59 5.28
CA LEU A 24 -23.18 0.61 5.57
C LEU A 24 -23.70 -0.83 5.38
N GLN A 25 -24.92 -1.12 5.82
CA GLN A 25 -25.53 -2.43 5.63
C GLN A 25 -25.83 -2.71 4.16
N GLU A 26 -26.26 -1.70 3.39
CA GLU A 26 -26.46 -1.80 1.94
C GLU A 26 -25.13 -2.08 1.22
N PHE A 27 -24.06 -1.33 1.52
CA PHE A 27 -22.75 -1.55 0.91
C PHE A 27 -22.20 -2.96 1.19
N LEU A 28 -22.36 -3.45 2.42
CA LEU A 28 -21.91 -4.79 2.81
C LEU A 28 -22.79 -5.91 2.27
N SER A 29 -24.06 -5.61 1.96
CA SER A 29 -25.03 -6.58 1.41
C SER A 29 -25.05 -6.57 -0.12
N GLY A 30 -24.52 -5.52 -0.75
CA GLY A 30 -24.50 -5.37 -2.20
C GLY A 30 -23.70 -6.47 -2.89
N GLU A 31 -24.14 -6.89 -4.06
CA GLU A 31 -23.49 -7.93 -4.88
C GLU A 31 -22.16 -7.47 -5.52
N ALA A 32 -21.73 -6.23 -5.28
CA ALA A 32 -20.48 -5.72 -5.83
C ALA A 32 -19.29 -6.51 -5.24
N PRO A 33 -18.47 -7.17 -6.07
CA PRO A 33 -17.33 -7.93 -5.58
C PRO A 33 -16.30 -6.98 -4.97
N LEU A 34 -16.30 -6.87 -3.64
CA LEU A 34 -15.40 -6.00 -2.87
C LEU A 34 -13.92 -6.23 -3.24
N HIS A 35 -13.56 -7.46 -3.64
CA HIS A 35 -12.21 -7.81 -4.08
C HIS A 35 -11.77 -7.11 -5.38
N GLN A 36 -12.69 -6.59 -6.19
CA GLN A 36 -12.38 -5.89 -7.45
C GLN A 36 -12.09 -4.41 -7.26
N LEU A 37 -12.34 -3.87 -6.06
CA LEU A 37 -12.14 -2.45 -5.79
C LEU A 37 -10.66 -2.12 -5.60
N ASP A 38 -10.06 -1.55 -6.64
CA ASP A 38 -8.64 -1.25 -6.68
C ASP A 38 -8.25 0.04 -5.93
N ASP A 39 -9.23 0.86 -5.52
CA ASP A 39 -9.02 2.11 -4.79
C ASP A 39 -10.02 2.28 -3.65
N LEU A 40 -9.51 2.32 -2.42
CA LEU A 40 -10.30 2.44 -1.19
C LEU A 40 -11.05 3.77 -1.08
N THR A 41 -10.65 4.80 -1.81
CA THR A 41 -11.38 6.09 -1.84
C THR A 41 -12.72 5.99 -2.57
N LYS A 42 -12.94 4.90 -3.32
CA LYS A 42 -14.19 4.61 -4.03
C LYS A 42 -15.16 3.77 -3.21
N VAL A 43 -14.76 3.35 -2.00
CA VAL A 43 -15.67 2.70 -1.04
C VAL A 43 -16.70 3.74 -0.59
N ASN A 44 -17.98 3.39 -0.51
CA ASN A 44 -19.02 4.29 -0.02
C ASN A 44 -20.00 3.53 0.88
N PRO A 45 -20.18 3.91 2.16
CA PRO A 45 -19.43 4.97 2.87
C PRO A 45 -17.99 4.57 3.17
N VAL A 46 -17.04 5.53 3.16
CA VAL A 46 -15.64 5.29 3.58
C VAL A 46 -15.60 5.21 5.11
N THR A 47 -15.59 3.99 5.65
CA THR A 47 -15.54 3.72 7.09
C THR A 47 -14.45 2.70 7.38
N LEU A 48 -14.03 2.59 8.64
CA LEU A 48 -13.09 1.55 9.05
C LEU A 48 -13.61 0.15 8.68
N GLU A 49 -14.90 -0.11 8.92
CA GLU A 49 -15.52 -1.41 8.65
C GLU A 49 -15.54 -1.73 7.14
N THR A 50 -15.99 -0.79 6.30
CA THR A 50 -16.08 -1.01 4.86
C THR A 50 -14.69 -1.18 4.21
N VAL A 51 -13.70 -0.41 4.68
CA VAL A 51 -12.30 -0.55 4.25
C VAL A 51 -11.72 -1.89 4.67
N LEU A 52 -11.91 -2.32 5.93
CA LEU A 52 -11.42 -3.60 6.42
C LEU A 52 -12.02 -4.77 5.65
N ARG A 53 -13.32 -4.73 5.37
CA ARG A 53 -14.02 -5.76 4.57
C ARG A 53 -13.50 -5.82 3.14
N CYS A 54 -13.26 -4.67 2.51
CA CYS A 54 -12.67 -4.59 1.19
C CYS A 54 -11.26 -5.23 1.17
N LEU A 55 -10.40 -4.85 2.11
CA LEU A 55 -9.04 -5.40 2.22
C LEU A 55 -9.06 -6.90 2.52
N GLN A 56 -9.96 -7.37 3.37
CA GLN A 56 -10.14 -8.80 3.67
C GLN A 56 -10.56 -9.59 2.43
N ALA A 57 -11.55 -9.08 1.68
CA ALA A 57 -12.01 -9.72 0.45
C ALA A 57 -10.90 -9.79 -0.62
N ARG A 58 -10.12 -8.71 -0.78
CA ARG A 58 -8.96 -8.67 -1.68
C ARG A 58 -7.87 -9.66 -1.26
N TYR A 59 -7.57 -9.74 0.03
CA TYR A 59 -6.60 -10.69 0.56
C TYR A 59 -7.02 -12.15 0.31
N MET A 60 -8.30 -12.48 0.52
CA MET A 60 -8.85 -13.80 0.23
C MET A 60 -8.81 -14.15 -1.27
N ALA A 61 -8.79 -13.15 -2.14
CA ALA A 61 -8.66 -13.29 -3.59
C ALA A 61 -7.20 -13.16 -4.08
N ASP A 62 -6.20 -13.35 -3.20
CA ASP A 62 -4.77 -13.24 -3.50
C ASP A 62 -4.35 -11.91 -4.15
N THR A 63 -5.06 -10.83 -3.80
CA THR A 63 -4.77 -9.46 -4.24
C THR A 63 -4.25 -8.63 -3.07
N PHE A 64 -2.93 -8.37 -3.07
CA PHE A 64 -2.22 -7.83 -1.91
C PHE A 64 -1.98 -6.32 -1.96
N TYR A 65 -2.20 -5.69 -3.11
CA TYR A 65 -1.98 -4.25 -3.32
C TYR A 65 -3.29 -3.55 -3.60
N THR A 66 -3.52 -2.38 -2.99
CA THR A 66 -4.75 -1.59 -3.17
C THR A 66 -4.42 -0.11 -3.06
N ASN A 67 -4.95 0.74 -3.95
CA ASN A 67 -4.76 2.18 -3.81
C ASN A 67 -5.61 2.75 -2.67
N ALA A 68 -5.13 3.83 -2.08
CA ALA A 68 -5.85 4.71 -1.18
C ALA A 68 -5.51 6.15 -1.60
N GLY A 69 -6.16 6.61 -2.66
CA GLY A 69 -5.85 7.89 -3.30
C GLY A 69 -4.42 7.91 -3.85
N CYS A 70 -3.58 8.81 -3.35
CA CYS A 70 -2.18 8.93 -3.77
C CYS A 70 -1.25 7.85 -3.18
N THR A 71 -1.75 7.08 -2.20
CA THR A 71 -0.97 6.09 -1.47
C THR A 71 -1.32 4.66 -1.91
N LEU A 72 -0.37 3.73 -1.77
CA LEU A 72 -0.57 2.32 -2.06
C LEU A 72 -0.56 1.50 -0.77
N VAL A 73 -1.66 0.82 -0.46
CA VAL A 73 -1.74 -0.16 0.63
C VAL A 73 -1.20 -1.51 0.16
N ALA A 74 -0.35 -2.14 0.97
CA ALA A 74 0.30 -3.42 0.65
C ALA A 74 0.15 -4.42 1.80
N LEU A 75 -0.68 -5.44 1.64
CA LEU A 75 -0.87 -6.50 2.63
C LEU A 75 0.23 -7.57 2.46
N ASN A 76 0.88 -7.96 3.55
CA ASN A 76 1.85 -9.05 3.51
C ASN A 76 1.12 -10.39 3.30
N PRO A 77 1.41 -11.16 2.23
CA PRO A 77 0.74 -12.43 1.97
C PRO A 77 1.11 -13.56 2.94
N PHE A 78 2.21 -13.41 3.71
CA PHE A 78 2.81 -14.46 4.56
C PHE A 78 3.09 -15.79 3.86
N LYS A 79 3.10 -15.78 2.51
CA LYS A 79 3.40 -16.90 1.64
C LYS A 79 4.17 -16.42 0.42
N PRO A 80 5.01 -17.25 -0.20
CA PRO A 80 5.65 -16.90 -1.45
C PRO A 80 4.60 -16.74 -2.55
N VAL A 81 4.68 -15.63 -3.29
CA VAL A 81 3.83 -15.36 -4.46
C VAL A 81 4.74 -15.00 -5.64
N PRO A 82 5.35 -16.00 -6.31
CA PRO A 82 6.44 -15.77 -7.27
C PRO A 82 6.06 -14.85 -8.43
N GLN A 83 4.84 -15.00 -8.95
CA GLN A 83 4.34 -14.16 -10.05
C GLN A 83 4.16 -12.67 -9.70
N LEU A 84 4.08 -12.33 -8.40
CA LEU A 84 3.85 -10.95 -7.95
C LEU A 84 5.09 -10.05 -8.15
N TYR A 85 6.28 -10.65 -8.24
CA TYR A 85 7.54 -9.93 -8.34
C TYR A 85 8.43 -10.42 -9.49
N SER A 86 7.81 -10.98 -10.53
CA SER A 86 8.54 -11.50 -11.67
C SER A 86 9.19 -10.37 -12.49
N PRO A 87 10.37 -10.60 -13.09
CA PRO A 87 10.98 -9.64 -14.02
C PRO A 87 10.08 -9.31 -15.21
N GLU A 88 9.24 -10.25 -15.65
CA GLU A 88 8.25 -10.07 -16.71
C GLU A 88 7.22 -9.00 -16.31
N LEU A 89 6.68 -9.09 -15.09
CA LEU A 89 5.72 -8.12 -14.59
C LEU A 89 6.37 -6.75 -14.40
N MET A 90 7.62 -6.69 -13.93
CA MET A 90 8.37 -5.43 -13.85
C MET A 90 8.47 -4.74 -15.22
N ARG A 91 8.80 -5.51 -16.27
CA ARG A 91 8.87 -5.01 -17.66
C ARG A 91 7.49 -4.59 -18.18
N GLU A 92 6.42 -5.29 -17.84
CA GLU A 92 5.05 -4.92 -18.20
C GLU A 92 4.66 -3.54 -17.65
N TYR A 93 4.89 -3.32 -16.35
CA TYR A 93 4.61 -2.02 -15.71
C TYR A 93 5.47 -0.90 -16.30
N HIS A 94 6.73 -1.18 -16.65
CA HIS A 94 7.62 -0.21 -17.28
C HIS A 94 7.15 0.18 -18.69
N ALA A 95 6.76 -0.81 -19.50
CA ALA A 95 6.33 -0.59 -20.88
C ALA A 95 4.95 0.06 -21.00
N ALA A 96 4.11 -0.03 -19.98
CA ALA A 96 2.75 0.50 -20.03
C ALA A 96 2.73 2.04 -20.14
N PRO A 97 2.05 2.64 -21.13
CA PRO A 97 2.02 4.11 -21.28
C PRO A 97 1.36 4.80 -20.07
N GLN A 98 0.39 4.14 -19.43
CA GLN A 98 -0.35 4.66 -18.28
C GLN A 98 -0.37 3.61 -17.15
N PRO A 99 0.73 3.47 -16.36
CA PRO A 99 0.87 2.44 -15.33
C PRO A 99 -0.17 2.58 -14.20
N GLN A 100 -0.78 3.76 -14.03
CA GLN A 100 -1.88 4.01 -13.10
C GLN A 100 -3.21 3.37 -13.51
N LYS A 101 -3.35 2.93 -14.77
CA LYS A 101 -4.52 2.17 -15.24
C LYS A 101 -4.37 0.66 -15.03
N LEU A 102 -3.16 0.19 -14.76
CA LEU A 102 -2.92 -1.21 -14.39
C LEU A 102 -3.42 -1.47 -12.97
N LYS A 103 -3.44 -2.75 -12.58
CA LYS A 103 -3.77 -3.13 -11.21
C LYS A 103 -2.82 -2.43 -10.21
N PRO A 104 -3.31 -2.06 -9.01
CA PRO A 104 -2.46 -1.46 -7.99
C PRO A 104 -1.24 -2.33 -7.72
N HIS A 105 -0.05 -1.75 -7.77
CA HIS A 105 1.18 -2.49 -7.52
C HIS A 105 2.31 -1.55 -7.12
N ILE A 106 3.31 -2.10 -6.42
CA ILE A 106 4.53 -1.36 -6.04
C ILE A 106 5.29 -0.84 -7.28
N PHE A 107 5.19 -1.56 -8.41
CA PHE A 107 5.81 -1.17 -9.67
C PHE A 107 5.16 0.05 -10.30
N THR A 108 3.88 0.33 -10.06
CA THR A 108 3.27 1.61 -10.47
C THR A 108 3.97 2.78 -9.78
N VAL A 109 4.30 2.64 -8.48
CA VAL A 109 5.01 3.68 -7.72
C VAL A 109 6.44 3.81 -8.21
N GLY A 110 7.15 2.69 -8.37
CA GLY A 110 8.50 2.67 -8.92
C GLY A 110 8.58 3.30 -10.31
N GLU A 111 7.66 2.95 -11.22
CA GLU A 111 7.62 3.49 -12.58
C GLU A 111 7.32 4.99 -12.59
N GLN A 112 6.38 5.45 -11.77
CA GLN A 112 6.09 6.88 -11.68
C GLN A 112 7.31 7.67 -11.20
N THR A 113 7.99 7.18 -10.16
CA THR A 113 9.22 7.78 -9.65
C THR A 113 10.31 7.80 -10.71
N TYR A 114 10.50 6.69 -11.44
CA TYR A 114 11.47 6.59 -12.53
C TYR A 114 11.18 7.61 -13.64
N ARG A 115 9.92 7.73 -14.06
CA ARG A 115 9.49 8.71 -15.07
C ARG A 115 9.71 10.14 -14.61
N ASN A 116 9.36 10.48 -13.37
CA ASN A 116 9.54 11.82 -12.83
C ASN A 116 11.01 12.26 -12.90
N VAL A 117 11.94 11.37 -12.52
CA VAL A 117 13.39 11.63 -12.62
C VAL A 117 13.82 11.83 -14.07
N LYS A 118 13.31 11.00 -15.00
CA LYS A 118 13.71 11.01 -16.41
C LYS A 118 13.08 12.13 -17.25
N SER A 119 11.90 12.63 -16.86
CA SER A 119 11.12 13.58 -17.65
C SER A 119 11.60 15.03 -17.56
N LEU A 120 12.44 15.34 -16.58
CA LEU A 120 12.89 16.70 -16.31
C LEU A 120 14.26 16.94 -16.94
N ILE A 121 14.44 18.13 -17.53
CA ILE A 121 15.74 18.58 -18.06
C ILE A 121 16.78 18.61 -16.93
N GLU A 122 16.36 19.07 -15.76
CA GLU A 122 17.09 19.01 -14.50
C GLU A 122 16.42 17.96 -13.59
N PRO A 123 17.04 16.79 -13.36
CA PRO A 123 16.46 15.74 -12.53
C PRO A 123 16.24 16.23 -11.09
N VAL A 124 15.02 16.13 -10.60
CA VAL A 124 14.69 16.40 -9.19
C VAL A 124 14.74 15.08 -8.41
N ASN A 125 15.39 15.11 -7.23
CA ASN A 125 15.43 13.96 -6.35
C ASN A 125 14.02 13.53 -5.95
N GLN A 126 13.73 12.24 -6.04
CA GLN A 126 12.46 11.67 -5.63
C GLN A 126 12.63 10.85 -4.37
N SER A 127 11.61 10.82 -3.52
CA SER A 127 11.60 9.94 -2.35
C SER A 127 10.37 9.05 -2.33
N ILE A 128 10.56 7.83 -1.84
CA ILE A 128 9.51 6.84 -1.63
C ILE A 128 9.58 6.45 -0.15
N ILE A 129 8.53 6.74 0.60
CA ILE A 129 8.46 6.47 2.03
C ILE A 129 7.80 5.10 2.24
N VAL A 130 8.45 4.18 2.93
CA VAL A 130 7.91 2.83 3.20
C VAL A 130 7.63 2.71 4.70
N SER A 131 6.37 2.87 5.09
CA SER A 131 5.93 2.82 6.49
C SER A 131 5.28 1.49 6.88
N GLY A 132 5.13 1.23 8.18
CA GLY A 132 4.45 0.02 8.69
C GLY A 132 5.09 -0.53 9.95
N GLU A 133 4.37 -1.38 10.67
CA GLU A 133 4.81 -2.01 11.92
C GLU A 133 5.94 -3.04 11.71
N SER A 134 6.44 -3.64 12.80
CA SER A 134 7.42 -4.72 12.68
C SER A 134 6.80 -5.92 11.94
N GLY A 135 7.58 -6.59 11.09
CA GLY A 135 7.04 -7.66 10.22
C GLY A 135 6.22 -7.16 9.03
N ALA A 136 6.16 -5.84 8.81
CA ALA A 136 5.31 -5.25 7.77
C ALA A 136 5.67 -5.61 6.32
N GLY A 137 6.85 -6.16 6.10
CA GLY A 137 7.42 -6.30 4.76
C GLY A 137 8.07 -5.03 4.23
N LYS A 138 8.32 -3.99 5.06
CA LYS A 138 9.01 -2.76 4.64
C LYS A 138 10.32 -3.03 3.90
N THR A 139 11.20 -3.83 4.52
CA THR A 139 12.49 -4.24 3.95
C THR A 139 12.32 -4.96 2.62
N TRP A 140 11.34 -5.86 2.52
CA TRP A 140 11.04 -6.58 1.29
C TRP A 140 10.55 -5.64 0.18
N THR A 141 9.65 -4.72 0.50
CA THR A 141 9.14 -3.70 -0.43
C THR A 141 10.28 -2.84 -0.97
N SER A 142 11.18 -2.35 -0.12
CA SER A 142 12.35 -1.58 -0.54
C SER A 142 13.27 -2.38 -1.46
N ARG A 143 13.54 -3.66 -1.14
CA ARG A 143 14.32 -4.56 -2.00
C ARG A 143 13.64 -4.78 -3.35
N CYS A 144 12.32 -4.91 -3.36
CA CYS A 144 11.54 -5.08 -4.58
C CYS A 144 11.61 -3.86 -5.50
N LEU A 145 11.51 -2.64 -4.96
CA LEU A 145 11.71 -1.39 -5.70
C LEU A 145 13.11 -1.30 -6.30
N MET A 146 14.15 -1.64 -5.51
CA MET A 146 15.52 -1.65 -6.02
C MET A 146 15.70 -2.65 -7.17
N LYS A 147 15.11 -3.85 -7.04
CA LYS A 147 15.11 -4.85 -8.13
C LYS A 147 14.40 -4.32 -9.37
N PHE A 148 13.25 -3.69 -9.21
CA PHE A 148 12.53 -3.04 -10.31
C PHE A 148 13.43 -2.03 -11.03
N TYR A 149 14.11 -1.15 -10.29
CA TYR A 149 15.04 -0.17 -10.89
C TYR A 149 16.22 -0.82 -11.62
N ALA A 150 16.79 -1.90 -11.07
CA ALA A 150 17.84 -2.65 -11.75
C ALA A 150 17.35 -3.24 -13.09
N VAL A 151 16.15 -3.81 -13.10
CA VAL A 151 15.55 -4.42 -14.31
C VAL A 151 15.24 -3.37 -15.38
N VAL A 152 14.66 -2.22 -15.01
CA VAL A 152 14.32 -1.17 -15.99
C VAL A 152 15.53 -0.36 -16.45
N ALA A 153 16.57 -0.23 -15.62
CA ALA A 153 17.81 0.46 -15.99
C ALA A 153 18.77 -0.41 -16.82
N ALA A 154 18.62 -1.73 -16.76
CA ALA A 154 19.37 -2.69 -17.57
C ALA A 154 18.93 -2.61 -19.04
N SER A 155 19.46 -1.63 -19.78
CA SER A 155 19.40 -1.63 -21.24
C SER A 155 20.42 -2.62 -21.80
N PRO A 156 20.06 -3.50 -22.75
CA PRO A 156 20.99 -4.42 -23.40
C PRO A 156 21.99 -3.72 -24.34
N THR A 157 21.87 -2.41 -24.55
CA THR A 157 22.59 -1.67 -25.59
C THR A 157 23.81 -0.87 -25.10
N SER A 158 24.08 -0.77 -23.79
CA SER A 158 25.22 -0.01 -23.28
C SER A 158 25.91 -0.65 -22.06
N TRP A 159 27.24 -0.62 -22.06
CA TRP A 159 28.09 -1.08 -20.95
C TRP A 159 27.79 -0.35 -19.63
N ASP A 160 27.40 0.93 -19.71
CA ASP A 160 27.04 1.74 -18.55
C ASP A 160 25.75 1.25 -17.86
N SER A 161 24.79 0.71 -18.61
CA SER A 161 23.58 0.10 -18.06
C SER A 161 23.87 -1.16 -17.24
N HIS A 162 24.86 -1.97 -17.62
CA HIS A 162 25.29 -3.12 -16.81
C HIS A 162 25.92 -2.71 -15.49
N LYS A 163 26.78 -1.69 -15.49
CA LYS A 163 27.38 -1.15 -14.25
C LYS A 163 26.33 -0.57 -13.30
N ILE A 164 25.27 0.05 -13.83
CA ILE A 164 24.16 0.59 -13.00
C ILE A 164 23.38 -0.55 -12.36
N ALA A 165 22.99 -1.57 -13.13
CA ALA A 165 22.28 -2.73 -12.60
C ALA A 165 23.11 -3.45 -11.51
N GLU A 166 24.40 -3.66 -11.76
CA GLU A 166 25.33 -4.26 -10.80
C GLU A 166 25.45 -3.40 -9.53
N ARG A 167 25.57 -2.07 -9.65
CA ARG A 167 25.60 -1.18 -8.48
C ARG A 167 24.33 -1.25 -7.64
N ILE A 168 23.16 -1.34 -8.28
CA ILE A 168 21.87 -1.46 -7.58
C ILE A 168 21.79 -2.82 -6.88
N GLU A 169 22.21 -3.90 -7.56
CA GLU A 169 22.27 -5.24 -6.98
C GLU A 169 23.21 -5.31 -5.77
N GLN A 170 24.40 -4.72 -5.87
CA GLN A 170 25.32 -4.60 -4.75
C GLN A 170 24.70 -3.80 -3.59
N ARG A 171 23.92 -2.75 -3.87
CA ARG A 171 23.21 -2.00 -2.83
C ARG A 171 22.13 -2.84 -2.14
N ILE A 172 21.45 -3.72 -2.88
CA ILE A 172 20.50 -4.70 -2.32
C ILE A 172 21.22 -5.70 -1.43
N LEU A 173 22.39 -6.20 -1.84
CA LEU A 173 23.17 -7.17 -1.07
C LEU A 173 23.75 -6.55 0.21
N ASN A 174 24.31 -5.34 0.10
CA ASN A 174 24.98 -4.62 1.19
C ASN A 174 24.01 -3.99 2.19
N SER A 175 22.74 -3.81 1.84
CA SER A 175 21.75 -3.24 2.76
C SER A 175 21.18 -4.28 3.74
N ASN A 176 21.27 -5.58 3.46
CA ASN A 176 20.68 -6.62 4.34
C ASN A 176 21.31 -6.65 5.74
N PRO A 177 22.65 -6.63 5.91
CA PRO A 177 23.26 -6.64 7.24
C PRO A 177 22.91 -5.39 8.06
N VAL A 178 22.81 -4.23 7.40
CA VAL A 178 22.46 -2.95 8.06
C VAL A 178 20.99 -2.93 8.44
N MET A 179 20.09 -3.37 7.56
CA MET A 179 18.65 -3.39 7.83
C MET A 179 18.26 -4.41 8.91
N GLU A 180 19.00 -5.50 9.03
CA GLU A 180 18.79 -6.53 10.07
C GLU A 180 19.42 -6.13 11.41
N ALA A 181 20.58 -5.45 11.42
CA ALA A 181 21.25 -5.03 12.65
C ALA A 181 20.53 -3.92 13.44
N PHE A 182 19.60 -3.18 12.81
CA PHE A 182 18.79 -2.15 13.48
C PHE A 182 17.40 -2.64 13.90
N VAL A 183 17.06 -3.92 13.69
CA VAL A 183 15.88 -4.53 14.30
C VAL A 183 16.33 -5.00 15.69
N PRO A 184 15.94 -4.33 16.80
CA PRO A 184 16.30 -4.85 18.11
C PRO A 184 15.63 -6.21 18.28
N ASP A 185 16.45 -7.23 18.49
CA ASP A 185 16.01 -8.55 18.93
C ASP A 185 15.16 -8.42 20.20
N CYS A 186 13.97 -9.02 20.15
CA CYS A 186 13.13 -9.44 21.27
C CYS A 186 12.40 -8.36 22.11
N LEU A 187 11.06 -8.35 21.98
CA LEU A 187 10.21 -8.59 23.14
C LEU A 187 9.15 -9.63 22.78
N GLY A 188 9.28 -10.82 23.37
CA GLY A 188 8.18 -11.77 23.46
C GLY A 188 7.03 -11.12 24.24
N LEU A 189 5.94 -10.81 23.54
CA LEU A 189 4.63 -10.81 24.14
C LEU A 189 3.74 -11.67 23.27
N LEU A 190 3.28 -12.76 23.87
CA LEU A 190 2.18 -13.58 23.44
C LEU A 190 0.94 -12.68 23.35
N ILE A 191 0.72 -12.01 22.21
CA ILE A 191 -0.55 -11.32 21.96
C ILE A 191 -1.44 -12.32 21.21
N PRO A 192 -2.66 -12.59 21.68
CA PRO A 192 -3.47 -13.69 21.18
C PRO A 192 -3.73 -13.55 19.68
N VAL A 193 -3.67 -14.67 18.99
CA VAL A 193 -4.30 -14.95 17.69
C VAL A 193 -5.74 -14.44 17.71
N HIS A 194 -5.97 -13.18 17.34
CA HIS A 194 -7.23 -12.59 16.90
C HIS A 194 -6.89 -11.23 16.25
N CYS A 195 -6.89 -11.19 14.92
CA CYS A 195 -6.82 -9.98 14.08
C CYS A 195 -5.68 -8.98 14.37
N LYS A 196 -4.48 -9.24 13.85
CA LYS A 196 -3.36 -8.27 13.77
C LYS A 196 -2.70 -8.43 12.39
N GLU A 197 -2.43 -7.44 11.56
CA GLU A 197 -2.64 -6.00 11.53
C GLU A 197 -2.71 -5.67 10.02
N VAL A 198 -3.63 -4.80 9.60
CA VAL A 198 -3.62 -4.28 8.22
C VAL A 198 -2.37 -3.43 8.06
N LEU A 199 -1.48 -3.89 7.21
CA LEU A 199 -0.09 -3.50 7.19
C LEU A 199 0.11 -2.43 6.11
N LEU A 200 -0.09 -1.17 6.48
CA LEU A 200 -0.15 -0.08 5.51
C LEU A 200 1.27 0.42 5.15
N THR A 201 1.79 0.03 3.98
CA THR A 201 2.98 0.69 3.41
C THR A 201 2.60 2.03 2.79
N LEU A 202 2.57 3.12 3.57
CA LEU A 202 2.23 4.43 3.03
C LEU A 202 3.36 5.01 2.15
N LEU A 203 3.31 4.77 0.83
CA LEU A 203 4.16 5.42 -0.15
C LEU A 203 3.72 6.86 -0.37
N ASN A 204 4.16 7.76 0.50
CA ASN A 204 3.91 9.18 0.34
C ASN A 204 4.87 9.78 -0.71
N ARG A 205 4.30 10.60 -1.59
CA ARG A 205 5.01 11.30 -2.66
C ARG A 205 5.45 12.66 -2.12
N THR A 206 6.75 12.90 -2.01
CA THR A 206 7.27 14.26 -1.84
C THR A 206 7.96 14.68 -3.13
N CYS A 207 7.40 15.72 -3.75
CA CYS A 207 8.07 16.54 -4.76
C CYS A 207 9.19 17.35 -4.13
#